data_AF-A0A0C3QGN2-F1
#
_entry.id   AF-A0A0C3QGN2-F1
#
_cell.length_a   1.000
_cell.length_b   1.000
_cell.length_c   1.000
_cell.angle_alpha   90.00
_cell.angle_beta   90.00
_cell.angle_gamma   90.00
#
_symmetry.space_group_name_H-M   'P 1'
#
loop_
_entity.id
_entity.type
_entity.pdbx_description
1 polymer ?
#
loop_
_entity_poly.entity_id
_entity_poly.type
_entity_poly.pdbx_seq_one_letter_code
_entity_poly.pdbx_strand_id
1 'polypeptide(L)'
;FRCTQCLGRPVLCGPCLVHSHRHSPFHWPEQWVDQSHTSSKLWEQLLGVDIWPATQKRPKTGFTMEVLRHQRCFNLQSKTNLKEYYDALSRRTKLTDLPFPMQYIYDQFRIAVREYRALVTHMRAGRLDATAPLANGELCVVCPACPHPGVNLPHNWEKDPLK
;
A
#
# COMPACT_ATOMS: atom_id res chain seq x y z
N PHE A 1 -0.07 20.63 -6.21
CA PHE A 1 -0.62 19.27 -6.17
C PHE A 1 0.49 18.29 -6.53
N ARG A 2 0.45 17.06 -6.04
CA ARG A 2 1.36 15.97 -6.42
C ARG A 2 0.56 14.69 -6.60
N CYS A 3 0.98 13.79 -7.48
CA CYS A 3 0.44 12.43 -7.50
C CYS A 3 1.52 11.45 -7.02
N THR A 4 1.21 10.70 -5.96
CA THR A 4 2.16 9.75 -5.36
C THR A 4 2.25 8.43 -6.14
N GLN A 5 1.42 8.26 -7.16
CA GLN A 5 1.37 7.11 -8.06
C GLN A 5 2.02 7.37 -9.43
N CYS A 6 2.32 8.64 -9.77
CA CYS A 6 3.08 8.96 -10.98
C CYS A 6 4.57 8.66 -10.80
N LEU A 7 5.19 8.12 -11.86
CA LEU A 7 6.64 8.00 -11.95
C LEU A 7 7.29 9.40 -11.80
N GLY A 8 8.29 9.51 -10.91
CA GLY A 8 8.98 10.78 -10.65
C GLY A 8 8.22 11.78 -9.76
N ARG A 9 6.96 11.51 -9.41
CA ARG A 9 6.13 12.29 -8.47
C ARG A 9 6.22 13.82 -8.68
N PRO A 10 5.96 14.31 -9.90
CA PRO A 10 6.09 15.73 -10.19
C PRO A 10 5.11 16.57 -9.37
N VAL A 11 5.60 17.70 -8.85
CA VAL A 11 4.74 18.72 -8.23
C VAL A 11 4.22 19.60 -9.35
N LEU A 12 2.90 19.58 -9.55
CA LEU A 12 2.22 20.30 -10.62
C LEU A 12 1.16 21.24 -10.03
N CYS A 13 0.83 22.30 -10.76
CA CYS A 13 -0.39 23.07 -10.48
C CYS A 13 -1.64 22.20 -10.78
N GLY A 14 -2.81 22.59 -10.26
CA GLY A 14 -4.05 21.81 -10.40
C GLY A 14 -4.40 21.48 -11.86
N PRO A 15 -4.46 22.47 -12.77
CA PRO A 15 -4.73 22.22 -14.18
C PRO A 15 -3.70 21.31 -14.88
N CYS A 16 -2.41 21.51 -14.63
CA CYS A 16 -1.36 20.64 -15.19
C CYS A 16 -1.49 19.21 -14.70
N LEU A 17 -1.85 19.02 -13.42
CA LEU A 17 -2.09 17.70 -12.88
C LEU A 17 -3.27 17.02 -13.58
N VAL A 18 -4.43 17.69 -13.71
CA VAL A 18 -5.60 17.15 -14.42
C VAL A 18 -5.25 16.79 -15.86
N HIS A 19 -4.53 17.66 -16.57
CA HIS A 19 -4.11 17.42 -17.95
C HIS A 19 -3.19 16.19 -18.06
N SER A 20 -2.16 16.08 -17.22
CA SER A 20 -1.23 14.94 -17.22
C SER A 20 -1.90 13.62 -16.81
N HIS A 21 -3.01 13.65 -16.06
CA HIS A 21 -3.72 12.47 -15.56
C HIS A 21 -4.95 12.10 -16.38
N ARG A 22 -5.20 12.76 -17.52
CA ARG A 22 -6.37 12.52 -18.38
C ARG A 22 -6.52 11.06 -18.84
N HIS A 23 -5.42 10.31 -18.91
CA HIS A 23 -5.40 8.89 -19.29
C HIS A 23 -5.03 7.96 -18.12
N SER A 24 -5.01 8.49 -16.89
CA SER A 24 -4.70 7.74 -15.67
C SER A 24 -5.68 8.15 -14.56
N PRO A 25 -7.00 7.97 -14.74
CA PRO A 25 -8.02 8.50 -13.83
C PRO A 25 -8.02 7.86 -12.44
N PHE A 26 -7.33 6.73 -12.27
CA PHE A 26 -7.23 6.00 -10.99
C PHE A 26 -6.02 6.42 -10.14
N HIS A 27 -5.22 7.36 -10.62
CA HIS A 27 -4.16 7.96 -9.83
C HIS A 27 -4.75 9.01 -8.89
N TRP A 28 -4.39 8.94 -7.61
CA TRP A 28 -4.88 9.81 -6.55
C TRP A 28 -3.95 11.02 -6.39
N PRO A 29 -4.44 12.25 -6.64
CA PRO A 29 -3.67 13.45 -6.39
C PRO A 29 -3.81 13.93 -4.94
N GLU A 30 -2.73 14.48 -4.41
CA GLU A 30 -2.63 15.11 -3.10
C GLU A 30 -2.42 16.62 -3.29
N GLN A 31 -3.09 17.41 -2.45
CA GLN A 31 -2.83 18.84 -2.32
C GLN A 31 -2.05 19.07 -1.04
N TRP A 32 -0.95 19.82 -1.14
CA TRP A 32 -0.31 20.35 0.06
C TRP A 32 -1.19 21.47 0.61
N VAL A 33 -1.69 21.28 1.82
CA VAL A 33 -2.43 22.30 2.56
C VAL A 33 -1.50 22.70 3.70
N ASP A 34 -1.04 23.96 3.71
CA ASP A 34 -0.29 24.49 4.85
C ASP A 34 -1.24 24.56 6.05
N GLN A 35 -1.16 23.55 6.92
CA GLN A 35 -1.77 23.61 8.23
C GLN A 35 -0.71 24.17 9.17
N SER A 36 -1.00 25.34 9.75
CA SER A 36 -0.22 25.95 10.83
C SER A 36 0.21 24.88 11.83
N HIS A 37 1.52 24.77 12.07
CA HIS A 37 2.19 23.77 12.90
C HIS A 37 1.48 23.49 14.23
N THR A 38 0.48 22.62 14.23
CA THR A 38 0.14 21.81 15.39
C THR A 38 1.32 20.88 15.66
N SER A 39 1.60 20.59 16.92
CA SER A 39 2.63 19.65 17.38
C SER A 39 2.33 18.22 16.92
N SER A 40 2.37 17.96 15.61
CA SER A 40 2.15 16.66 15.01
C SER A 40 3.27 15.71 15.41
N LYS A 41 2.89 14.47 15.72
CA LYS A 41 3.85 13.45 16.16
C LYS A 41 4.80 13.15 15.01
N LEU A 42 6.06 12.81 15.31
CA LEU A 42 7.08 12.55 14.28
C LEU A 42 6.66 11.50 13.24
N TRP A 43 5.93 10.46 13.66
CA TRP A 43 5.45 9.42 12.74
C TRP A 43 4.39 9.96 11.75
N GLU A 44 3.58 10.95 12.14
CA GLU A 44 2.61 11.62 11.25
C GLU A 44 3.36 12.45 10.20
N GLN A 45 4.40 13.16 10.62
CA GLN A 45 5.27 13.93 9.71
C GLN A 45 5.95 13.02 8.68
N LEU A 46 6.46 11.86 9.11
CA LEU A 46 7.07 10.86 8.22
C LEU A 46 6.07 10.34 7.20
N LEU A 47 4.85 10.02 7.62
CA LEU A 47 3.80 9.59 6.69
C LEU A 47 3.42 10.71 5.69
N GLY A 48 3.39 11.97 6.13
CA GLY A 48 3.14 13.12 5.27
C GLY A 48 4.17 13.32 4.14
N VAL A 49 5.37 12.77 4.30
CA VAL A 49 6.45 12.76 3.30
C VAL A 49 6.71 11.37 2.69
N ASP A 50 5.71 10.48 2.71
CA ASP A 50 5.79 9.14 2.12
C ASP A 50 6.85 8.20 2.75
N ILE A 51 7.14 8.37 4.04
CA ILE A 51 8.00 7.46 4.80
C ILE A 51 7.17 6.70 5.82
N TRP A 52 7.11 5.38 5.67
CA TRP A 52 6.54 4.46 6.64
C TRP A 52 7.49 4.31 7.83
N PRO A 53 7.10 4.74 9.04
CA PRO A 53 7.93 4.58 10.23
C PRO A 53 7.98 3.10 10.63
N ALA A 54 9.18 2.55 10.88
CA ALA A 54 9.31 1.17 11.37
C ALA A 54 8.75 0.98 12.79
N THR A 55 8.62 2.06 13.56
CA THR A 55 8.06 2.08 14.92
C THR A 55 7.32 3.40 15.16
N GLN A 56 6.26 3.38 15.97
CA GLN A 56 5.39 4.56 16.16
C GLN A 56 5.88 5.53 17.26
N LYS A 57 6.45 5.00 18.36
CA LYS A 57 6.82 5.82 19.53
C LYS A 57 8.07 6.69 19.30
N ARG A 58 9.09 6.13 18.66
CA ARG A 58 10.36 6.82 18.40
C ARG A 58 11.05 6.23 17.16
N PRO A 59 10.57 6.58 15.96
CA PRO A 59 11.11 6.04 14.72
C PRO A 59 12.58 6.44 14.55
N LYS A 60 13.45 5.44 14.43
CA LYS A 60 14.86 5.60 13.99
C LYS A 60 15.12 5.02 12.61
N THR A 61 14.18 4.21 12.11
CA THR A 61 14.21 3.58 10.79
C THR A 61 12.88 3.90 10.11
N GLY A 62 12.94 4.18 8.81
CA GLY A 62 11.76 4.35 7.97
C GLY A 62 11.94 3.65 6.64
N PHE A 63 10.84 3.26 6.03
CA PHE A 63 10.79 2.66 4.70
C PHE A 63 9.98 3.57 3.79
N THR A 64 10.45 3.83 2.58
CA THR A 64 9.65 4.64 1.65
C THR A 64 8.36 3.90 1.29
N MET A 65 7.25 4.62 1.13
CA MET A 65 6.00 4.03 0.60
C MET A 65 6.25 3.32 -0.74
N GLU A 66 7.21 3.83 -1.52
CA GLU A 66 7.63 3.23 -2.78
C GLU A 66 8.18 1.81 -2.61
N VAL A 67 9.04 1.57 -1.62
CA VAL A 67 9.59 0.21 -1.41
C VAL A 67 8.49 -0.76 -1.00
N LEU A 68 7.50 -0.31 -0.23
CA LEU A 68 6.35 -1.13 0.16
C LEU A 68 5.43 -1.45 -1.02
N ARG A 69 5.17 -0.48 -1.90
CA ARG A 69 4.43 -0.69 -3.17
C ARG A 69 5.17 -1.65 -4.09
N HIS A 70 6.47 -1.45 -4.27
CA HIS A 70 7.32 -2.27 -5.11
C HIS A 70 7.40 -3.71 -4.61
N GLN A 71 7.60 -3.91 -3.30
CA GLN A 71 7.58 -5.22 -2.67
C GLN A 71 6.24 -5.94 -2.89
N ARG A 72 5.11 -5.22 -2.74
CA ARG A 72 3.78 -5.80 -2.96
C ARG A 72 3.56 -6.23 -4.41
N CYS A 73 4.06 -5.44 -5.37
CA CYS A 73 4.01 -5.80 -6.79
C CYS A 73 4.78 -7.10 -7.06
N PHE A 74 6.03 -7.19 -6.60
CA PHE A 74 6.86 -8.39 -6.74
C PHE A 74 6.24 -9.61 -6.04
N ASN A 75 5.69 -9.44 -4.84
CA ASN A 75 5.03 -10.54 -4.14
C ASN A 75 3.83 -11.11 -4.91
N LEU A 76 3.04 -10.27 -5.59
CA LEU A 76 1.87 -10.70 -6.35
C LEU A 76 2.22 -11.24 -7.74
N GLN A 77 3.17 -10.60 -8.43
CA GLN A 77 3.50 -10.92 -9.82
C GLN A 77 4.54 -12.03 -9.94
N SER A 78 5.65 -11.92 -9.21
CA SER A 78 6.78 -12.86 -9.30
C SER A 78 6.80 -13.89 -8.17
N LYS A 79 5.83 -13.84 -7.25
CA LYS A 79 5.70 -14.75 -6.09
C LYS A 79 6.96 -14.78 -5.21
N THR A 80 7.79 -13.75 -5.26
CA THR A 80 8.98 -13.65 -4.43
C THR A 80 8.59 -13.53 -2.97
N ASN A 81 9.26 -14.28 -2.10
CA ASN A 81 9.09 -14.11 -0.67
C ASN A 81 9.80 -12.83 -0.19
N LEU A 82 9.45 -12.38 1.02
CA LEU A 82 9.98 -11.14 1.57
C LEU A 82 11.51 -11.17 1.76
N LYS A 83 12.08 -12.33 2.12
CA LYS A 83 13.51 -12.50 2.38
C LYS A 83 14.31 -12.38 1.10
N GLU A 84 13.89 -13.05 0.03
CA GLU A 84 14.53 -12.95 -1.29
C GLU A 84 14.51 -11.51 -1.82
N TYR A 85 13.36 -10.84 -1.69
CA TYR A 85 13.24 -9.43 -2.08
C TYR A 85 14.18 -8.54 -1.26
N TYR A 86 14.24 -8.74 0.05
CA TYR A 86 15.17 -8.03 0.94
C TYR A 86 16.63 -8.29 0.59
N ASP A 87 16.99 -9.53 0.28
CA ASP A 87 18.34 -9.89 -0.11
C ASP A 87 18.72 -9.30 -1.47
N ALA A 88 17.77 -9.19 -2.40
CA ALA A 88 17.97 -8.52 -3.67
C ALA A 88 18.21 -7.00 -3.47
N LEU A 89 17.40 -6.35 -2.63
CA LEU A 89 17.62 -4.94 -2.25
C LEU A 89 18.97 -4.74 -1.56
N SER A 90 19.29 -5.61 -0.60
CA SER A 90 20.55 -5.59 0.13
C SER A 90 21.72 -5.76 -0.83
N ARG A 91 21.67 -6.72 -1.76
CA ARG A 91 22.74 -6.91 -2.76
C ARG A 91 22.92 -5.70 -3.68
N ARG A 92 21.84 -5.02 -4.07
CA ARG A 92 21.93 -3.82 -4.91
C ARG A 92 22.43 -2.58 -4.17
N THR A 93 22.27 -2.53 -2.85
CA THR A 93 22.65 -1.38 -2.01
C THR A 93 24.00 -1.58 -1.31
N LYS A 94 24.45 -2.83 -1.13
CA LYS A 94 25.77 -3.22 -0.62
C LYS A 94 26.89 -2.96 -1.64
N LEU A 95 26.99 -1.73 -2.15
CA LEU A 95 28.22 -1.24 -2.76
C LEU A 95 29.18 -0.67 -1.69
N THR A 96 28.68 -0.41 -0.48
CA THR A 96 29.45 0.09 0.67
C THR A 96 29.41 -0.92 1.81
N ASP A 97 30.60 -1.33 2.29
CA ASP A 97 30.80 -2.19 3.47
C ASP A 97 30.31 -1.48 4.74
N LEU A 98 29.00 -1.45 4.95
CA LEU A 98 28.43 -0.89 6.17
C LEU A 98 28.74 -1.83 7.35
N PRO A 99 29.30 -1.32 8.47
CA PRO A 99 29.84 -2.13 9.56
C PRO A 99 28.78 -2.79 10.46
N PHE A 100 27.48 -2.67 10.16
CA PHE A 100 26.40 -3.12 11.03
C PHE A 100 25.62 -4.31 10.44
N PRO A 101 25.29 -5.34 11.24
CA PRO A 101 24.46 -6.45 10.80
C PRO A 101 23.06 -5.96 10.39
N MET A 102 22.76 -6.06 9.10
CA MET A 102 21.47 -5.72 8.48
C MET A 102 20.29 -6.61 8.93
N GLN A 103 20.46 -7.49 9.93
CA GLN A 103 19.41 -8.43 10.36
C GLN A 103 18.23 -7.71 11.04
N TYR A 104 18.49 -6.70 11.86
CA TYR A 104 17.44 -5.96 12.58
C TYR A 104 16.49 -5.19 11.65
N ILE A 105 16.99 -4.76 10.47
CA ILE A 105 16.19 -4.03 9.48
C ILE A 105 15.20 -4.98 8.79
N TYR A 106 15.59 -6.23 8.55
CA TYR A 106 14.69 -7.22 7.96
C TYR A 106 13.45 -7.45 8.83
N ASP A 107 13.62 -7.58 10.14
CA ASP A 107 12.49 -7.77 11.06
C ASP A 107 11.57 -6.55 11.09
N GLN A 108 12.14 -5.35 11.11
CA GLN A 108 11.39 -4.10 11.00
C GLN A 108 10.63 -4.00 9.67
N PHE A 109 11.27 -4.40 8.56
CA PHE A 109 10.66 -4.40 7.24
C PHE A 109 9.51 -5.40 7.14
N ARG A 110 9.65 -6.57 7.78
CA ARG A 110 8.61 -7.59 7.87
C ARG A 110 7.36 -7.09 8.59
N ILE A 111 7.52 -6.33 9.67
CA ILE A 111 6.40 -5.70 10.37
C ILE A 111 5.75 -4.64 9.48
N ALA A 112 6.55 -3.73 8.92
CA ALA A 112 6.06 -2.65 8.05
C ALA A 112 5.25 -3.17 6.85
N VAL A 113 5.72 -4.23 6.18
CA VAL A 113 4.99 -4.85 5.06
C VAL A 113 3.65 -5.43 5.52
N ARG A 114 3.57 -6.03 6.71
CA ARG A 114 2.31 -6.59 7.23
C ARG A 114 1.31 -5.49 7.54
N GLU A 115 1.74 -4.43 8.23
CA GLU A 115 0.89 -3.29 8.57
C GLU A 115 0.41 -2.58 7.29
N TYR A 116 1.31 -2.31 6.35
CA TYR A 116 0.97 -1.71 5.06
C TYR A 116 -0.03 -2.55 4.28
N ARG A 117 0.13 -3.89 4.26
CA ARG A 117 -0.81 -4.78 3.60
C ARG A 117 -2.20 -4.70 4.21
N ALA A 118 -2.29 -4.70 5.54
CA ALA A 118 -3.56 -4.55 6.26
C ALA A 118 -4.20 -3.20 5.92
N LEU A 119 -3.47 -2.10 6.04
CA LEU A 119 -3.97 -0.75 5.76
C LEU A 119 -4.53 -0.62 4.34
N VAL A 120 -3.79 -1.09 3.34
CA VAL A 120 -4.26 -1.04 1.94
C VAL A 120 -5.49 -1.92 1.74
N THR A 121 -5.64 -3.02 2.47
CA THR A 121 -6.86 -3.83 2.40
C THR A 121 -8.06 -3.08 3.00
N HIS A 122 -7.89 -2.39 4.14
CA HIS A 122 -8.91 -1.51 4.71
C HIS A 122 -9.32 -0.41 3.72
N MET A 123 -8.34 0.26 3.11
CA MET A 123 -8.58 1.31 2.11
C MET A 123 -9.34 0.77 0.88
N ARG A 124 -8.99 -0.41 0.38
CA ARG A 124 -9.68 -1.06 -0.75
C ARG A 124 -11.13 -1.41 -0.44
N ALA A 125 -11.43 -1.79 0.81
CA ALA A 125 -12.79 -2.03 1.28
C ALA A 125 -13.58 -0.74 1.56
N GLY A 126 -12.95 0.44 1.40
CA GLY A 126 -13.57 1.73 1.75
C GLY A 126 -13.72 1.96 3.25
N ARG A 127 -13.02 1.17 4.09
CA ARG A 127 -13.13 1.23 5.54
C ARG A 127 -12.12 2.21 6.11
N LEU A 128 -12.59 3.42 6.41
CA LEU A 128 -11.76 4.49 6.99
C LEU A 128 -11.52 4.31 8.49
N ASP A 129 -12.47 3.69 9.20
CA ASP A 129 -12.35 3.44 10.64
C ASP A 129 -11.78 2.04 10.92
N ALA A 130 -10.59 2.01 11.51
CA ALA A 130 -9.91 0.79 11.95
C ALA A 130 -10.21 0.43 13.43
N THR A 131 -10.97 1.25 14.16
CA THR A 131 -11.28 1.02 15.58
C THR A 131 -12.48 0.11 15.79
N ALA A 132 -13.46 0.14 14.88
CA ALA A 132 -14.60 -0.76 14.92
C ALA A 132 -14.19 -2.23 14.65
N PRO A 133 -14.81 -3.22 15.31
CA PRO A 133 -14.53 -4.63 15.06
C PRO A 133 -14.88 -5.03 13.62
N LEU A 134 -14.10 -5.93 13.03
CA LEU A 134 -14.32 -6.41 11.65
C LEU A 134 -15.36 -7.52 11.62
N ALA A 135 -16.32 -7.43 10.69
CA ALA A 135 -17.19 -8.55 10.37
C ALA A 135 -16.47 -9.56 9.47
N ASN A 136 -16.86 -10.83 9.57
CA ASN A 136 -16.30 -11.88 8.71
C ASN A 136 -16.57 -11.56 7.23
N GLY A 137 -15.51 -11.54 6.42
CA GLY A 137 -15.58 -11.25 5.00
C GLY A 137 -15.68 -9.76 4.63
N GLU A 138 -15.74 -8.83 5.59
CA GLU A 138 -15.88 -7.39 5.33
C GLU A 138 -14.77 -6.81 4.44
N LEU A 139 -13.55 -7.34 4.57
CA LEU A 139 -12.38 -6.90 3.81
C LEU A 139 -12.13 -7.73 2.54
N CYS A 140 -12.93 -8.78 2.32
CA CYS A 140 -12.74 -9.70 1.21
C CYS A 140 -13.33 -9.13 -0.08
N VAL A 141 -12.63 -9.34 -1.19
CA VAL A 141 -13.23 -9.09 -2.52
C VAL A 141 -14.24 -10.21 -2.79
N VAL A 142 -15.46 -9.83 -3.16
CA VAL A 142 -16.47 -10.80 -3.59
C VAL A 142 -15.95 -11.51 -4.84
N CYS A 143 -15.81 -12.84 -4.74
CA CYS A 143 -15.29 -13.64 -5.85
C CYS A 143 -16.32 -13.65 -6.99
N PRO A 144 -15.98 -13.18 -8.20
CA PRO A 144 -16.90 -13.17 -9.33
C PRO A 144 -17.15 -14.57 -9.91
N ALA A 145 -16.28 -15.54 -9.61
CA ALA A 145 -16.42 -16.92 -10.05
C ALA A 145 -17.29 -17.77 -9.10
N CYS A 146 -17.50 -17.33 -7.86
CA CYS A 146 -18.42 -18.02 -6.96
C CYS A 146 -19.87 -17.85 -7.45
N PRO A 147 -20.73 -18.87 -7.30
CA PRO A 147 -22.13 -18.79 -7.74
C PRO A 147 -22.93 -17.83 -6.83
N HIS A 148 -23.48 -16.78 -7.42
CA HIS A 148 -24.29 -15.74 -6.78
C HIS A 148 -25.67 -15.67 -7.46
N PRO A 149 -26.73 -16.21 -6.82
CA PRO A 149 -28.09 -16.14 -7.34
C PRO A 149 -28.50 -14.71 -7.65
N GLY A 150 -29.05 -14.49 -8.85
CA GLY A 150 -29.48 -13.16 -9.32
C GLY A 150 -28.36 -12.22 -9.77
N VAL A 151 -27.09 -12.61 -9.64
CA VAL A 151 -25.94 -11.80 -10.11
C VAL A 151 -25.25 -12.46 -11.30
N ASN A 152 -24.74 -13.68 -11.13
CA ASN A 152 -23.98 -14.41 -12.16
C ASN A 152 -24.51 -15.84 -12.41
N LEU A 153 -25.69 -16.17 -11.89
CA LEU A 153 -26.39 -17.42 -12.14
C LEU A 153 -27.62 -17.20 -13.04
N PRO A 154 -27.93 -18.13 -13.97
CA PRO A 154 -29.19 -18.13 -14.73
C PRO A 154 -30.40 -18.17 -13.79
N HIS A 155 -31.54 -17.59 -14.18
CA HIS A 155 -32.75 -17.57 -13.32
C HIS A 155 -33.23 -18.96 -12.86
N ASN A 156 -33.02 -19.98 -13.69
CA ASN A 156 -33.40 -21.37 -13.41
C ASN A 156 -32.21 -22.26 -13.01
N TRP A 157 -31.12 -21.67 -12.48
CA TRP A 157 -29.92 -22.40 -12.04
C TRP A 157 -30.21 -23.53 -11.03
N GLU A 158 -31.31 -23.44 -10.27
CA GLU A 158 -31.76 -24.50 -9.36
C GLU A 158 -32.22 -25.77 -10.08
N LYS A 159 -32.69 -25.64 -11.32
CA LYS A 159 -33.18 -26.73 -12.17
C LYS A 159 -32.12 -27.19 -13.18
N ASP A 160 -30.88 -26.73 -13.04
CA ASP A 160 -29.80 -27.13 -13.93
C ASP A 160 -29.52 -28.64 -13.77
N PRO A 161 -29.64 -29.44 -14.84
CA PRO A 161 -29.42 -30.88 -14.77
C PRO A 161 -27.96 -31.28 -14.50
N LEU A 162 -27.02 -30.33 -14.52
CA LEU A 162 -25.59 -30.54 -14.24
C LEU A 162 -25.18 -30.17 -12.80
N LYS A 163 -26.12 -29.75 -11.96
CA LYS A 163 -25.91 -29.43 -10.55
C LYS A 163 -25.82 -30.69 -9.69
#